data_AF-A0A914DAK9-F1
#
_entry.id   AF-A0A914DAK9-F1
#
_cell.length_a   1.000
_cell.length_b   1.000
_cell.length_c   1.000
_cell.angle_alpha   90.00
_cell.angle_beta   90.00
_cell.angle_gamma   90.00
#
_symmetry.space_group_name_H-M   'P 1'
#
loop_
_entity.id
_entity.type
_entity.pdbx_description
1 polymer ?
#
loop_
_entity_poly.entity_id
_entity_poly.type
_entity_poly.pdbx_seq_one_letter_code
_entity_poly.pdbx_strand_id
1 'polypeptide(L)'
;MVVYHTGDISWVPPGIFKISCKIDIKWFPFDEQRCFFKFGSWTYDGNKLDLQPAKGGFDISEYLPNGEWALPMTTVSRTVKFYDCCPEPYPDLTFYLHMRRRTLYYGFNLIMPCILTTTMSLLGFTLPPDAGEKITL
;
A
#
# COMPACT_ATOMS: atom_id res chain seq x y z
N MET A 1 -2.11 -22.01 -19.36
CA MET A 1 -3.27 -22.83 -18.93
C MET A 1 -2.82 -24.26 -18.97
N VAL A 2 -2.97 -24.99 -17.87
CA VAL A 2 -2.63 -26.41 -17.76
C VAL A 2 -3.91 -27.14 -17.41
N VAL A 3 -4.22 -28.21 -18.15
CA VAL A 3 -5.40 -29.04 -17.93
C VAL A 3 -4.94 -30.41 -17.47
N TYR A 4 -5.44 -30.87 -16.34
CA TYR A 4 -5.13 -32.18 -15.77
C TYR A 4 -6.14 -33.23 -16.23
N HIS A 5 -5.74 -34.50 -16.22
CA HIS A 5 -6.62 -35.62 -16.58
C HIS A 5 -7.81 -35.79 -15.61
N THR A 6 -7.74 -35.20 -14.41
CA THR A 6 -8.83 -35.15 -13.43
C THR A 6 -9.96 -34.18 -13.81
N GLY A 7 -9.73 -33.33 -14.81
CA GLY A 7 -10.62 -32.21 -15.15
C GLY A 7 -10.25 -30.90 -14.46
N ASP A 8 -9.22 -30.90 -13.60
CA ASP A 8 -8.73 -29.67 -12.97
C ASP A 8 -8.03 -28.77 -13.98
N ILE A 9 -8.26 -27.46 -13.87
CA ILE A 9 -7.67 -26.45 -14.75
C ILE A 9 -6.89 -25.45 -13.91
N SER A 10 -5.61 -25.28 -14.24
CA SER A 10 -4.76 -24.22 -13.69
C SER A 10 -4.54 -23.12 -14.72
N TRP A 11 -4.97 -21.90 -14.38
CA TRP A 11 -4.84 -20.72 -15.22
C TRP A 11 -4.31 -19.54 -14.41
N VAL A 12 -3.11 -19.07 -14.75
CA VAL A 12 -2.42 -17.96 -14.08
C VAL A 12 -2.04 -16.92 -15.14
N PRO A 13 -2.92 -15.96 -15.45
CA PRO A 13 -2.60 -14.88 -16.38
C PRO A 13 -1.78 -13.78 -15.68
N PRO A 14 -0.74 -13.22 -16.34
CA PRO A 14 -0.11 -12.00 -15.85
C PRO A 14 -1.04 -10.81 -16.06
N GLY A 15 -1.07 -9.88 -15.10
CA GLY A 15 -1.91 -8.69 -15.18
C GLY A 15 -1.34 -7.52 -14.40
N ILE A 16 -1.48 -6.31 -14.94
CA ILE A 16 -1.15 -5.06 -14.24
C ILE A 16 -2.46 -4.46 -13.75
N PHE A 17 -2.63 -4.39 -12.42
CA PHE A 17 -3.80 -3.81 -11.79
C PHE A 17 -3.49 -2.42 -11.27
N LYS A 18 -4.33 -1.44 -11.63
CA LYS A 18 -4.31 -0.10 -11.04
C LYS A 18 -5.42 -0.01 -10.02
N ILE A 19 -5.07 0.25 -8.77
CA ILE A 19 -6.00 0.24 -7.64
C ILE A 19 -6.04 1.64 -7.05
N SER A 20 -7.26 2.11 -6.74
CA SER A 20 -7.44 3.35 -6.00
C SER A 20 -7.39 3.06 -4.50
N CYS A 21 -6.44 3.67 -3.80
CA CYS A 21 -6.25 3.51 -2.36
C CYS A 21 -6.21 4.87 -1.68
N LYS A 22 -6.85 4.98 -0.52
CA LYS A 22 -6.80 6.19 0.29
C LYS A 22 -5.49 6.22 1.08
N ILE A 23 -4.66 7.22 0.79
CA ILE A 23 -3.38 7.43 1.45
C ILE A 23 -3.54 8.45 2.58
N ASP A 24 -3.00 8.14 3.76
CA ASP A 24 -2.91 9.08 4.89
C ASP A 24 -1.45 9.52 5.11
N ILE A 25 -1.20 10.82 5.01
CA ILE A 25 0.15 11.42 5.07
C ILE A 25 0.44 12.13 6.41
N LYS A 26 -0.36 11.92 7.45
CA LYS A 26 -0.22 12.62 8.74
C LYS A 26 1.18 12.50 9.37
N TRP A 27 1.82 11.33 9.23
CA TRP A 27 3.11 11.01 9.87
C TRP A 27 4.27 10.89 8.88
N PHE A 28 4.18 11.58 7.74
CA PHE A 28 5.23 11.55 6.73
C PHE A 28 6.61 11.91 7.33
N PRO A 29 7.70 11.17 7.03
CA PRO A 29 7.83 9.99 6.14
C PRO A 29 7.70 8.64 6.85
N PHE A 30 7.33 8.61 8.13
CA PHE A 30 7.15 7.39 8.95
C PHE A 30 5.74 6.80 8.81
N ASP A 31 5.14 6.96 7.63
CA ASP A 31 3.77 6.56 7.36
C ASP A 31 3.64 5.06 7.01
N GLU A 32 2.52 4.49 7.44
CA GLU A 32 2.08 3.15 7.05
C GLU A 32 0.75 3.25 6.30
N GLN A 33 0.64 2.53 5.20
CA GLN A 33 -0.51 2.54 4.30
C GLN A 33 -1.15 1.16 4.26
N ARG A 34 -2.49 1.14 4.30
CA ARG A 34 -3.29 -0.08 4.15
C ARG A 34 -4.14 0.04 2.91
N CYS A 35 -3.70 -0.61 1.84
CA CYS A 35 -4.44 -0.66 0.59
C CYS A 35 -5.10 -2.01 0.42
N PHE A 36 -6.20 -2.04 -0.32
CA PHE A 36 -6.88 -3.28 -0.63
C PHE A 36 -7.39 -3.30 -2.06
N PHE A 37 -7.49 -4.49 -2.61
CA PHE A 37 -8.14 -4.72 -3.89
C PHE A 37 -9.06 -5.94 -3.78
N LYS A 38 -10.21 -5.83 -4.42
CA LYS A 38 -11.31 -6.78 -4.30
C LYS A 38 -11.54 -7.43 -5.66
N PHE A 39 -11.50 -8.75 -5.68
CA PHE A 39 -11.83 -9.57 -6.84
C PHE A 39 -13.12 -10.32 -6.57
N GLY A 40 -14.00 -10.32 -7.57
CA GLY A 40 -15.29 -10.97 -7.50
C GLY A 40 -15.82 -11.22 -8.90
N SER A 41 -16.77 -12.15 -8.99
CA SER A 41 -17.54 -12.35 -10.21
C SER A 41 -18.45 -11.15 -10.45
N TRP A 42 -18.56 -10.71 -11.72
CA TRP A 42 -19.48 -9.64 -12.09
C TRP A 42 -20.90 -10.15 -12.34
N THR A 43 -21.03 -11.29 -13.02
CA THR A 43 -22.32 -11.81 -13.52
C THR A 43 -22.86 -13.00 -12.72
N TYR A 44 -21.99 -13.86 -12.21
CA TYR A 44 -22.39 -15.07 -11.49
C TYR A 44 -22.51 -14.81 -9.99
N ASP A 45 -23.62 -15.26 -9.43
CA ASP A 45 -23.88 -15.32 -7.99
C ASP A 45 -23.13 -16.48 -7.32
N GLY A 46 -23.12 -16.48 -5.99
CA GLY A 46 -22.43 -17.44 -5.13
C GLY A 46 -22.97 -18.86 -5.16
N ASN A 47 -24.19 -19.09 -5.67
CA ASN A 47 -24.72 -20.44 -5.85
C ASN A 47 -24.20 -21.09 -7.12
N LYS A 48 -23.72 -20.29 -8.09
CA LYS A 48 -23.13 -20.77 -9.35
C LYS A 48 -21.61 -20.77 -9.33
N LEU A 49 -21.01 -19.78 -8.66
CA LEU A 49 -19.55 -19.63 -8.59
C LEU A 49 -19.14 -19.28 -7.17
N ASP A 50 -18.43 -20.20 -6.52
CA ASP A 50 -17.84 -19.97 -5.20
C ASP A 50 -16.35 -19.68 -5.32
N LEU A 51 -15.96 -18.46 -4.95
CA LEU A 51 -14.57 -18.03 -4.90
C LEU A 51 -13.96 -18.38 -3.54
N GLN A 52 -12.86 -19.13 -3.56
CA GLN A 52 -12.12 -19.53 -2.38
C GLN A 52 -10.66 -19.06 -2.48
N PRO A 53 -10.05 -18.57 -1.38
CA PRO A 53 -8.65 -18.22 -1.37
C PRO A 53 -7.79 -19.49 -1.54
N ALA A 54 -6.63 -19.35 -2.18
CA ALA A 54 -5.67 -20.44 -2.26
C ALA A 54 -5.19 -20.84 -0.86
N LYS A 55 -4.82 -22.12 -0.67
CA LYS A 55 -4.35 -22.65 0.64
C LYS A 55 -3.12 -21.90 1.20
N GLY A 56 -2.34 -21.25 0.35
CA GLY A 56 -1.18 -20.41 0.71
C GLY A 56 -1.49 -18.92 0.87
N GLY A 57 -2.75 -18.50 0.71
CA GLY A 57 -3.15 -17.11 0.78
C GLY A 57 -2.54 -16.25 -0.33
N PHE A 58 -1.95 -15.11 0.05
CA PHE A 58 -1.27 -14.20 -0.86
C PHE A 58 0.23 -14.53 -0.90
N ASP A 59 0.65 -15.24 -1.95
CA ASP A 59 2.04 -15.63 -2.13
C ASP A 59 2.90 -14.42 -2.57
N ILE A 60 4.02 -14.23 -1.87
CA ILE A 60 5.02 -13.17 -2.11
C ILE A 60 6.40 -13.75 -2.41
N SER A 61 6.50 -15.06 -2.67
CA SER A 61 7.75 -15.75 -2.96
C SER A 61 8.54 -15.13 -4.13
N GLU A 62 7.85 -14.71 -5.19
CA GLU A 62 8.42 -14.07 -6.37
C GLU A 62 8.36 -12.52 -6.33
N TYR A 63 8.11 -11.93 -5.16
CA TYR A 63 8.03 -10.47 -5.02
C TYR A 63 9.39 -9.80 -5.23
N LEU A 64 9.46 -8.88 -6.19
CA LEU A 64 10.62 -8.00 -6.36
C LEU A 64 10.55 -6.83 -5.36
N PRO A 65 11.51 -6.68 -4.43
CA PRO A 65 11.47 -5.65 -3.41
C PRO A 65 11.53 -4.23 -4.00
N ASN A 66 10.63 -3.36 -3.54
CA ASN A 66 10.58 -1.97 -3.93
C ASN A 66 11.57 -1.10 -3.10
N GLY A 67 12.18 -0.10 -3.76
CA GLY A 67 13.15 0.81 -3.16
C GLY A 67 12.56 1.89 -2.24
N GLU A 68 11.27 2.18 -2.37
CA GLU A 68 10.54 3.18 -1.57
C GLU A 68 9.63 2.52 -0.52
N TRP A 69 9.03 1.38 -0.86
CA TRP A 69 8.03 0.71 -0.01
C TRP A 69 8.49 -0.67 0.42
N ALA A 70 8.37 -0.94 1.72
CA ALA A 70 8.41 -2.27 2.28
C ALA A 70 7.00 -2.85 2.37
N LEU A 71 6.85 -4.15 2.15
CA LEU A 71 5.59 -4.87 2.27
C LEU A 71 5.65 -5.80 3.49
N PRO A 72 5.47 -5.29 4.73
CA PRO A 72 5.60 -6.08 5.95
C PRO A 72 4.57 -7.20 6.07
N MET A 73 3.35 -7.02 5.56
CA MET A 73 2.28 -7.98 5.71
C MET A 73 1.29 -7.93 4.55
N THR A 74 0.85 -9.11 4.14
CA THR A 74 -0.20 -9.30 3.13
C THR A 74 -1.24 -10.26 3.70
N THR A 75 -2.52 -9.96 3.51
CA THR A 75 -3.60 -10.83 3.96
C THR A 75 -4.68 -10.94 2.90
N VAL A 76 -5.39 -12.06 2.90
CA VAL A 76 -6.56 -12.28 2.03
C VAL A 76 -7.76 -12.61 2.90
N SER A 77 -8.90 -12.01 2.60
CA SER A 77 -10.15 -12.26 3.29
C SER A 77 -11.26 -12.53 2.29
N ARG A 78 -12.04 -13.59 2.54
CA ARG A 78 -13.24 -13.91 1.79
C ARG A 78 -14.43 -13.23 2.45
N THR A 79 -15.18 -12.46 1.68
CA THR A 79 -16.43 -11.83 2.10
C THR A 79 -17.57 -12.32 1.21
N VAL A 80 -18.75 -12.49 1.79
CA VAL A 80 -19.99 -12.75 1.05
C VAL A 80 -20.92 -11.59 1.30
N LYS A 81 -21.29 -10.89 0.23
CA LYS A 81 -22.15 -9.71 0.33
C LYS A 81 -23.47 -9.95 -0.40
N PHE A 82 -24.56 -9.50 0.22
CA PHE A 82 -25.85 -9.33 -0.42
C PHE A 82 -25.96 -7.87 -0.88
N TYR A 83 -26.24 -7.65 -2.16
CA TYR A 83 -26.36 -6.31 -2.72
C TYR A 83 -27.83 -5.92 -2.82
N ASP A 84 -28.14 -4.63 -2.66
CA ASP A 84 -29.53 -4.15 -2.68
C ASP A 84 -30.26 -4.41 -4.01
N CYS A 85 -29.51 -4.62 -5.10
CA CYS A 85 -30.08 -4.95 -6.41
C CYS A 85 -30.60 -6.39 -6.52
N CYS A 86 -30.07 -7.33 -5.73
CA CYS A 86 -30.25 -8.76 -5.94
C CYS A 86 -30.29 -9.53 -4.60
N PRO A 87 -31.27 -10.44 -4.39
CA PRO A 87 -31.36 -11.23 -3.15
C PRO A 87 -30.27 -12.31 -3.02
N GLU A 88 -29.50 -12.58 -4.07
CA GLU A 88 -28.47 -13.62 -4.08
C GLU A 88 -27.16 -13.19 -3.40
N PRO A 89 -26.40 -14.14 -2.81
CA PRO A 89 -25.08 -13.86 -2.24
C PRO A 89 -24.03 -13.70 -3.34
N TYR A 90 -23.15 -12.71 -3.22
CA TYR A 90 -21.99 -12.52 -4.08
C TYR A 90 -20.70 -12.69 -3.28
N PRO A 91 -19.94 -13.78 -3.49
CA PRO A 91 -18.66 -13.99 -2.85
C PRO A 91 -17.57 -13.15 -3.53
N ASP A 92 -16.71 -12.56 -2.73
CA ASP A 92 -15.54 -11.80 -3.16
C ASP A 92 -14.32 -12.07 -2.28
N LEU A 93 -13.14 -11.92 -2.88
CA LEU A 93 -11.86 -12.01 -2.21
C LEU A 93 -11.25 -10.62 -2.15
N THR A 94 -11.02 -10.13 -0.93
CA THR A 94 -10.34 -8.86 -0.69
C THR A 94 -8.92 -9.15 -0.22
N PHE A 95 -7.96 -8.63 -0.97
CA PHE A 95 -6.54 -8.71 -0.68
C PHE A 95 -6.08 -7.40 -0.06
N TYR A 96 -5.44 -7.48 1.09
CA TYR A 96 -4.92 -6.34 1.83
C TYR A 96 -3.40 -6.31 1.72
N LEU A 97 -2.89 -5.16 1.30
CA LEU A 97 -1.48 -4.80 1.23
C LEU A 97 -1.17 -3.81 2.36
N HIS A 98 -0.37 -4.23 3.33
CA HIS A 98 0.21 -3.32 4.30
C HIS A 98 1.56 -2.85 3.76
N MET A 99 1.64 -1.58 3.38
CA MET A 99 2.85 -0.96 2.84
C MET A 99 3.44 0.01 3.86
N ARG A 100 4.76 0.00 4.01
CA ARG A 100 5.49 0.91 4.90
C ARG A 100 6.58 1.63 4.13
N ARG A 101 6.64 2.96 4.25
CA ARG A 101 7.66 3.77 3.54
C ARG A 101 9.05 3.54 4.12
N ARG A 102 10.06 3.53 3.25
CA ARG A 102 11.48 3.56 3.65
C ARG A 102 11.88 5.02 3.90
N THR A 103 12.18 5.33 5.16
CA THR A 103 12.32 6.71 5.64
C THR A 103 13.69 7.35 5.39
N LEU A 104 14.72 6.54 5.14
CA LEU A 104 16.12 7.00 5.09
C LEU A 104 16.35 8.13 4.10
N TYR A 105 15.83 8.00 2.87
CA TYR A 105 15.98 9.01 1.83
C TYR A 105 15.38 10.36 2.24
N TYR A 106 14.16 10.34 2.80
CA TYR A 106 13.47 11.54 3.27
C TYR A 106 14.11 12.12 4.53
N GLY A 107 14.70 11.28 5.38
CA GLY A 107 15.47 11.73 6.54
C GLY A 107 16.66 12.61 6.13
N PHE A 108 17.49 12.13 5.20
CA PHE A 108 18.70 12.85 4.77
C PHE A 108 18.40 14.04 3.87
N ASN A 109 17.47 13.91 2.92
CA ASN A 109 17.26 14.93 1.89
C ASN A 109 16.15 15.94 2.22
N LEU A 110 15.30 15.67 3.21
CA LEU A 110 14.19 16.57 3.57
C LEU A 110 14.24 17.00 5.03
N ILE A 111 14.32 16.06 5.98
CA ILE A 111 14.29 16.40 7.42
C ILE A 111 15.58 17.13 7.84
N MET A 112 16.75 16.59 7.47
CA MET A 112 18.06 17.16 7.85
C MET A 112 18.23 18.63 7.42
N PRO A 113 17.98 19.00 6.14
CA PRO A 113 18.05 20.40 5.71
C PRO A 113 17.09 21.32 6.47
N CYS A 114 15.85 20.87 6.73
CA CYS A 114 14.88 21.67 7.49
C CYS A 114 15.32 21.91 8.95
N ILE A 115 15.92 20.90 9.60
CA ILE A 115 16.47 21.07 10.96
C ILE A 115 17.66 22.03 10.93
N LEU A 116 18.54 21.93 9.92
CA LEU A 116 19.69 22.81 9.80
C LEU A 116 19.28 24.28 9.60
N THR A 117 18.34 24.54 8.69
CA THR A 117 17.87 25.91 8.41
C THR A 117 17.11 26.52 9.59
N THR A 118 16.27 25.74 10.28
CA THR A 118 15.59 26.20 11.49
C THR A 118 16.58 26.49 12.62
N THR A 119 17.62 25.66 12.79
CA THR A 119 18.68 25.92 13.78
C THR A 119 19.48 27.18 13.44
N MET A 120 19.84 27.38 12.17
CA MET A 120 20.50 28.61 11.72
C MET A 120 19.65 29.86 12.00
N SER A 121 18.34 29.79 11.73
CA SER A 121 17.42 30.90 12.02
C SER A 121 17.35 31.26 13.51
N LEU A 122 17.44 30.27 14.41
CA LEU A 122 17.47 30.49 15.85
C LEU A 122 18.79 31.11 16.31
N LEU A 123 19.92 30.67 15.74
CA LEU A 123 21.24 31.24 16.04
C LEU A 123 21.35 32.71 15.62
N GLY A 124 20.64 33.13 14.56
CA GLY A 124 20.55 34.54 14.17
C GLY A 124 20.07 35.49 15.28
N PHE A 125 19.24 35.00 16.22
CA PHE A 125 18.82 35.80 17.38
C PHE A 125 19.91 35.99 18.43
N THR A 126 20.91 35.09 18.47
CA THR A 126 22.04 35.17 19.41
C THR A 126 23.17 36.08 18.92
N LEU A 127 23.17 36.45 17.63
CA LEU A 127 24.21 37.30 17.06
C LEU A 127 24.04 38.76 17.51
N PRO A 128 25.11 39.40 18.05
CA PRO A 128 25.06 40.81 18.44
C PRO A 128 24.78 41.71 17.23
N PRO A 129 24.02 42.80 17.41
CA PRO A 129 23.61 43.68 16.31
C PRO A 129 24.78 44.40 15.64
N ASP A 130 25.93 44.53 16.33
CA ASP A 130 27.12 45.22 15.83
C ASP A 130 27.84 44.47 14.70
N ALA A 131 27.52 43.18 14.49
CA ALA A 131 28.13 42.36 13.45
C ALA A 131 27.61 42.69 12.03
N GLY A 132 26.48 43.40 11.88
CA GLY A 132 25.93 43.80 10.58
C GLY A 132 25.41 42.66 9.68
N GLU A 133 25.69 41.39 9.99
CA GLU A 133 25.30 40.22 9.19
C GLU A 133 23.92 39.63 9.56
N LYS A 134 23.21 40.23 10.53
CA LYS A 134 21.95 39.72 11.07
C LYS A 134 20.79 39.65 10.06
N ILE A 135 20.83 40.45 8.99
CA ILE A 135 19.79 40.49 7.92
C ILE A 135 20.11 39.48 6.80
N THR A 136 21.37 39.07 6.68
CA THR A 136 21.87 38.17 5.62
C THR A 136 21.79 36.69 6.03
N LEU A 137 21.65 36.41 7.33
CA LEU A 137 21.70 35.07 7.94
C LEU A 137 20.33 34.37 8.02
#